data_AF-A0A9D7FPF4-F1
#
_entry.id   AF-A0A9D7FPF4-F1
#
_cell.length_a   1.000
_cell.length_b   1.000
_cell.length_c   1.000
_cell.angle_alpha   90.00
_cell.angle_beta   90.00
_cell.angle_gamma   90.00
#
_symmetry.space_group_name_H-M   'P 1'
#
loop_
_entity.id
_entity.type
_entity.pdbx_description
1 polymer ?
#
loop_
_entity_poly.entity_id
_entity_poly.type
_entity_poly.pdbx_seq_one_letter_code
_entity_poly.pdbx_strand_id
1 'polypeptide(L)'
;MPKLLPLIEHVVKGPVWDCQMCGQCVLHSTGMTCPMNCPKTLRNGPCGGVREDGNCEVKPEMKCVWLKGYERSESWPLPKVWKEEFNHLRPPVDNRLKGDSSWINFFTKRDRWTPKGWANTTSETEKH
;
A
#
# COMPACT_ATOMS: atom_id res chain seq x y z
N MET A 1 -0.35 10.03 24.29
CA MET A 1 -0.92 8.83 23.63
C MET A 1 0.03 7.66 23.83
N PRO A 2 -0.44 6.45 24.16
CA PRO A 2 0.46 5.36 24.49
C PRO A 2 1.22 4.96 23.22
N LYS A 3 2.55 5.15 23.24
CA LYS A 3 3.48 4.78 22.15
C LYS A 3 3.51 3.27 21.84
N LEU A 4 2.71 2.48 22.57
CA LEU A 4 2.66 1.03 22.50
C LEU A 4 2.01 0.52 21.21
N LEU A 5 1.00 1.21 20.68
CA LEU A 5 0.27 0.79 19.48
C LEU A 5 1.13 0.83 18.20
N PRO A 6 1.84 1.93 17.87
CA PRO A 6 2.78 1.96 16.76
C PRO A 6 3.88 0.91 16.89
N LEU A 7 4.33 0.64 18.12
CA LEU A 7 5.35 -0.37 18.40
C LEU A 7 4.85 -1.79 18.11
N ILE A 8 3.65 -2.16 18.59
CA ILE A 8 3.02 -3.46 18.29
C ILE A 8 2.81 -3.59 16.78
N GLU A 9 2.32 -2.53 16.12
CA GLU A 9 2.10 -2.56 14.69
C GLU A 9 3.41 -2.78 13.91
N HIS A 10 4.49 -2.11 14.30
CA HIS A 10 5.80 -2.29 13.68
C HIS A 10 6.35 -3.71 13.93
N VAL A 11 6.22 -4.22 15.16
CA VAL A 11 6.69 -5.55 15.57
C VAL A 11 5.91 -6.68 14.89
N VAL A 12 4.61 -6.49 14.60
CA VAL A 12 3.80 -7.52 13.93
C VAL A 12 3.86 -7.39 12.40
N LYS A 13 3.71 -6.17 11.86
CA LYS A 13 3.62 -5.96 10.40
C LYS A 13 4.97 -5.84 9.72
N GLY A 14 6.02 -5.43 10.44
CA GLY A 14 7.39 -5.35 9.95
C GLY A 14 7.91 -6.73 9.52
N PRO A 15 7.95 -7.74 10.41
CA PRO A 15 8.50 -9.06 10.09
C PRO A 15 7.71 -9.81 9.01
N VAL A 16 6.40 -9.59 8.90
CA VAL A 16 5.54 -10.36 7.98
C VAL A 16 5.45 -9.74 6.58
N TRP A 17 5.40 -8.41 6.48
CA TRP A 17 5.15 -7.71 5.20
C TRP A 17 6.14 -6.59 4.88
N ASP A 18 7.21 -6.43 5.68
CA ASP A 18 8.23 -5.39 5.53
C ASP A 18 7.60 -3.99 5.47
N CYS A 19 6.72 -3.72 6.45
CA CYS A 19 5.93 -2.49 6.55
C CYS A 19 6.82 -1.25 6.72
N GLN A 20 6.69 -0.28 5.80
CA GLN A 20 7.44 0.99 5.82
C GLN A 20 6.80 2.09 6.69
N MET A 21 5.82 1.75 7.54
CA MET A 21 5.17 2.68 8.47
C MET A 21 4.66 3.98 7.81
N CYS A 22 4.01 3.90 6.65
CA CYS A 22 3.47 5.08 5.96
C CYS A 22 2.21 5.68 6.61
N GLY A 23 1.70 5.07 7.69
CA GLY A 23 0.51 5.54 8.41
C GLY A 23 -0.82 5.33 7.68
N GLN A 24 -0.81 4.77 6.46
CA GLN A 24 -2.00 4.51 5.62
C GLN A 24 -1.89 3.13 4.94
N CYS A 25 -2.17 2.06 5.68
CA CYS A 25 -2.01 0.68 5.20
C CYS A 25 -2.99 0.36 4.06
N VAL A 26 -2.48 -0.23 2.97
CA VAL A 26 -3.26 -0.66 1.78
C VAL A 26 -2.97 -2.12 1.39
N LEU A 27 -2.55 -2.91 2.36
CA LEU A 27 -2.00 -4.24 2.14
C LEU A 27 -3.00 -5.21 1.48
N HIS A 28 -4.26 -5.20 1.94
CA HIS A 28 -5.33 -6.04 1.40
C HIS A 28 -5.54 -5.77 -0.10
N SER A 29 -5.47 -4.50 -0.48
CA SER A 29 -5.70 -4.04 -1.83
C SER A 29 -4.50 -4.12 -2.77
N THR A 30 -3.35 -4.63 -2.29
CA THR A 30 -2.09 -4.67 -3.04
C THR A 30 -1.49 -6.07 -3.07
N GLY A 31 -2.35 -7.09 -3.08
CA GLY A 31 -1.92 -8.50 -3.11
C GLY A 31 -1.06 -8.86 -1.90
N MET A 32 -1.42 -8.34 -0.72
CA MET A 32 -0.67 -8.51 0.52
C MET A 32 0.80 -8.11 0.42
N THR A 33 1.09 -7.05 -0.34
CA THR A 33 2.45 -6.54 -0.57
C THR A 33 2.51 -5.05 -0.30
N CYS A 34 3.39 -4.60 0.60
CA CYS A 34 3.49 -3.18 0.91
C CYS A 34 4.06 -2.39 -0.30
N PRO A 35 3.31 -1.46 -0.91
CA PRO A 35 3.76 -0.74 -2.11
C PRO A 35 4.92 0.24 -1.79
N MET A 36 5.04 0.64 -0.53
CA MET A 36 6.07 1.57 -0.07
C MET A 36 7.48 0.98 -0.10
N ASN A 37 7.63 -0.33 -0.30
CA ASN A 37 8.93 -0.98 -0.50
C ASN A 37 9.50 -0.67 -1.89
N CYS A 38 8.70 -0.09 -2.80
CA CYS A 38 9.19 0.37 -4.09
C CYS A 38 10.20 1.51 -3.87
N PRO A 39 11.43 1.44 -4.43
CA PRO A 39 12.43 2.50 -4.29
C PRO A 39 11.96 3.86 -4.80
N LYS A 40 10.99 3.86 -5.73
CA LYS A 40 10.35 5.08 -6.25
C LYS A 40 9.28 5.66 -5.31
N THR A 41 8.98 5.00 -4.19
CA THR A 41 7.96 5.41 -3.21
C THR A 41 6.56 5.61 -3.80
N LEU A 42 6.26 4.88 -4.88
CA LEU A 42 4.99 4.97 -5.59
C LEU A 42 3.92 4.17 -4.85
N ARG A 43 2.80 4.84 -4.52
CA ARG A 43 1.64 4.20 -3.88
C ARG A 43 0.77 3.40 -4.87
N ASN A 44 0.80 3.76 -6.15
CA ASN A 44 0.11 3.07 -7.22
C ASN A 44 1.13 2.62 -8.27
N GLY A 45 0.94 1.42 -8.82
CA GLY A 45 1.74 0.89 -9.92
C GLY A 45 0.86 0.53 -11.12
N PRO A 46 1.44 -0.12 -12.14
CA PRO A 46 2.86 -0.44 -12.30
C PRO A 46 3.72 0.82 -12.50
N CYS A 47 5.00 0.76 -12.12
CA CYS A 47 5.93 1.89 -12.25
C CYS A 47 6.76 1.90 -13.56
N GLY A 48 6.53 0.93 -14.45
CA GLY A 48 7.26 0.74 -15.71
C GLY A 48 8.69 0.20 -15.58
N GLY A 49 9.25 0.13 -14.38
CA GLY A 49 10.66 -0.23 -14.15
C GLY A 49 10.89 -1.68 -13.73
N VAL A 50 10.19 -2.63 -14.36
CA VAL A 50 10.39 -4.08 -14.13
C VAL A 50 11.40 -4.58 -15.15
N ARG A 51 12.47 -5.21 -14.70
CA ARG A 51 13.47 -5.86 -15.56
C ARG A 51 12.93 -7.18 -16.11
N GLU A 52 13.55 -7.72 -17.15
CA GLU A 52 13.14 -8.99 -17.77
C GLU A 52 13.17 -10.18 -16.80
N ASP A 53 14.08 -10.14 -15.82
CA ASP A 53 14.18 -11.12 -14.72
C ASP A 53 13.08 -10.94 -13.63
N GLY A 54 12.23 -9.92 -13.76
CA GLY A 54 11.18 -9.56 -12.80
C GLY A 54 11.66 -8.72 -11.61
N ASN A 55 12.94 -8.33 -11.59
CA ASN A 55 13.49 -7.48 -10.53
C ASN A 55 13.26 -5.98 -10.82
N CYS A 56 13.50 -5.15 -9.81
CA CYS A 56 13.35 -3.70 -9.91
C CYS A 56 14.51 -3.07 -10.71
N GLU A 57 14.22 -2.10 -11.56
CA GLU A 57 15.27 -1.35 -12.30
C GLU A 57 16.23 -0.59 -11.37
N VAL A 58 15.73 -0.07 -10.24
CA VAL A 58 16.52 0.76 -9.30
C VAL A 58 17.36 -0.09 -8.36
N LYS A 59 16.86 -1.29 -8.03
CA LYS A 59 17.50 -2.27 -7.13
C LYS A 59 17.44 -3.66 -7.78
N PRO A 60 18.41 -4.00 -8.65
CA PRO A 60 18.41 -5.23 -9.44
C PRO A 60 18.37 -6.51 -8.62
N GLU A 61 18.78 -6.47 -7.35
CA GLU A 61 18.78 -7.58 -6.39
C GLU A 61 17.40 -7.87 -5.78
N MET A 62 16.44 -6.96 -5.96
CA MET A 62 15.13 -7.01 -5.33
C MET A 62 14.03 -7.27 -6.37
N LYS A 63 13.21 -8.30 -6.13
CA LYS A 63 11.99 -8.57 -6.91
C LYS A 63 11.08 -7.35 -6.92
N CYS A 64 10.55 -6.97 -8.09
CA CYS A 64 9.69 -5.79 -8.18
C CYS A 64 8.44 -5.95 -7.30
N VAL A 65 8.18 -4.95 -6.46
CA VAL A 65 7.05 -4.91 -5.51
C VAL A 65 5.70 -5.05 -6.23
N TRP A 66 5.53 -4.39 -7.38
CA TRP A 66 4.29 -4.45 -8.14
C TRP A 66 4.07 -5.79 -8.84
N LEU A 67 5.15 -6.39 -9.38
CA LEU A 67 5.09 -7.74 -9.94
C LEU A 67 4.75 -8.76 -8.85
N LYS A 68 5.42 -8.68 -7.69
CA LYS A 68 5.15 -9.52 -6.52
C LYS A 68 3.70 -9.38 -6.01
N GLY A 69 3.19 -8.15 -5.97
CA GLY A 69 1.80 -7.88 -5.59
C GLY A 69 0.80 -8.50 -6.55
N TYR A 70 1.04 -8.40 -7.86
CA TYR A 70 0.22 -9.00 -8.91
C TYR A 70 0.26 -10.53 -8.87
N GLU A 71 1.45 -11.13 -8.79
CA GLU A 71 1.61 -12.58 -8.66
C GLU A 71 0.84 -13.13 -7.44
N ARG A 72 0.85 -12.38 -6.31
CA ARG A 72 0.10 -12.73 -5.10
C ARG A 72 -1.40 -12.52 -5.22
N SER A 73 -1.87 -11.45 -5.87
CA SER A 73 -3.32 -11.25 -6.07
C SER A 73 -3.93 -12.39 -6.87
N GLU A 74 -3.20 -12.93 -7.85
CA GLU A 74 -3.64 -14.07 -8.65
C GLU A 74 -3.53 -15.39 -7.87
N SER A 75 -2.36 -15.68 -7.30
CA SER A 75 -2.04 -17.01 -6.75
C SER A 75 -2.57 -17.28 -5.32
N TRP A 76 -2.73 -16.25 -4.49
CA TRP A 76 -3.14 -16.45 -3.10
C TRP A 76 -4.68 -16.59 -2.97
N PRO A 77 -5.15 -17.32 -1.92
CA PRO A 77 -6.57 -17.46 -1.62
C PRO A 77 -7.13 -16.19 -0.96
N LEU A 78 -7.07 -15.07 -1.67
CA LEU A 78 -7.65 -13.79 -1.24
C LEU A 78 -9.13 -13.70 -1.64
N PRO A 79 -9.97 -13.01 -0.84
CA PRO A 79 -11.33 -12.65 -1.22
C PRO A 79 -11.38 -11.98 -2.60
N LYS A 80 -12.42 -12.28 -3.40
CA LYS A 80 -12.60 -11.73 -4.75
C LYS A 80 -12.53 -10.20 -4.77
N VAL A 81 -13.16 -9.55 -3.80
CA VAL A 81 -13.16 -8.09 -3.63
C VAL A 81 -11.74 -7.54 -3.54
N TRP A 82 -10.84 -8.19 -2.79
CA TRP A 82 -9.45 -7.72 -2.64
C TRP A 82 -8.61 -7.91 -3.90
N LYS A 83 -8.93 -8.92 -4.71
CA LYS A 83 -8.26 -9.12 -6.01
C LYS A 83 -8.63 -8.01 -6.99
N GLU A 84 -9.91 -7.64 -7.04
CA GLU A 84 -10.43 -6.56 -7.89
C GLU A 84 -9.84 -5.20 -7.48
N GLU A 85 -9.65 -4.98 -6.18
CA GLU A 85 -9.05 -3.74 -5.67
C GLU A 85 -7.62 -3.50 -6.16
N PHE A 86 -6.85 -4.49 -6.62
CA PHE A 86 -5.46 -4.31 -7.02
C PHE A 86 -5.27 -3.18 -8.04
N ASN A 87 -6.21 -3.05 -8.97
CA ASN A 87 -6.19 -2.04 -10.04
C ASN A 87 -6.86 -0.70 -9.66
N HIS A 88 -7.38 -0.57 -8.42
CA HIS A 88 -8.00 0.68 -7.98
C HIS A 88 -6.94 1.77 -7.78
N LEU A 89 -7.15 2.91 -8.44
CA LEU A 89 -6.33 4.10 -8.22
C LEU A 89 -6.62 4.67 -6.83
N ARG A 90 -5.57 4.85 -6.03
CA ARG A 90 -5.66 5.36 -4.66
C ARG A 90 -5.10 6.77 -4.56
N PRO A 91 -5.58 7.59 -3.61
CA PRO A 91 -5.01 8.90 -3.38
C PRO A 91 -3.52 8.77 -3.04
N PRO A 92 -2.73 9.83 -3.31
CA PRO A 92 -1.33 9.85 -2.93
C PRO A 92 -1.17 9.65 -1.42
N VAL A 93 -0.03 9.09 -1.01
CA VAL A 93 0.28 8.93 0.41
C VAL A 93 0.44 10.27 1.10
N ASP A 94 -0.19 10.44 2.25
CA ASP A 94 0.02 11.58 3.12
C ASP A 94 1.29 11.35 3.95
N ASN A 95 2.40 11.93 3.48
CA ASN A 95 3.70 11.80 4.14
C ASN A 95 3.73 12.39 5.56
N ARG A 96 2.74 13.21 5.96
CA ARG A 96 2.62 13.72 7.34
C ARG A 96 2.28 12.63 8.36
N LEU A 97 1.76 11.48 7.89
CA LEU A 97 1.42 10.32 8.72
C LEU A 97 2.55 9.29 8.80
N LYS A 98 3.70 9.54 8.18
CA LYS A 98 4.84 8.62 8.21
C LYS A 98 5.34 8.45 9.64
N GLY A 99 5.45 7.21 10.10
CA GLY A 99 5.81 6.84 11.47
C GLY A 99 4.62 6.71 12.43
N ASP A 100 3.42 7.14 12.05
CA ASP A 100 2.20 6.91 12.83
C ASP A 100 1.65 5.49 12.61
N SER A 101 0.81 5.03 13.55
CA SER A 101 0.08 3.77 13.43
C SER A 101 -1.04 3.87 12.38
N SER A 102 -1.11 2.91 11.46
CA SER A 102 -2.19 2.89 10.46
C SER A 102 -3.55 2.67 11.11
N TRP A 103 -3.63 1.90 12.19
CA TRP A 103 -4.88 1.65 12.91
C TRP A 103 -5.40 2.90 13.59
N ILE A 104 -4.53 3.65 14.28
CA ILE A 104 -4.93 4.91 14.92
C ILE A 104 -5.44 5.89 13.86
N ASN A 105 -4.73 6.01 12.73
CA ASN A 105 -5.14 6.91 11.65
C ASN A 105 -6.46 6.49 11.00
N PHE A 106 -6.70 5.19 10.83
CA PHE A 106 -7.96 4.64 10.34
C PHE A 106 -9.14 4.99 11.26
N PHE A 107 -9.01 4.73 12.57
CA PHE A 107 -10.08 5.01 13.53
C PHE A 107 -10.32 6.52 13.72
N THR A 108 -9.26 7.32 13.70
CA THR A 108 -9.36 8.79 13.79
C THR A 108 -9.70 9.45 12.44
N LYS A 109 -9.85 8.66 11.37
CA LYS A 109 -10.11 9.10 9.98
C LYS A 109 -9.06 10.06 9.41
N ARG A 110 -7.86 10.12 10.00
CA ARG A 110 -6.73 10.93 9.50
C ARG A 110 -6.20 10.41 8.17
N ASP A 111 -6.36 9.11 7.93
CA ASP A 111 -5.97 8.44 6.68
C ASP A 111 -6.87 8.77 5.48
N ARG A 112 -8.04 9.39 5.70
CA ARG A 112 -9.00 9.76 4.64
C ARG A 112 -8.72 11.10 3.98
N TRP A 113 -7.71 11.83 4.46
CA TRP A 113 -7.36 13.12 3.85
C TRP A 113 -6.90 12.90 2.41
N THR A 114 -7.44 13.70 1.49
CA THR A 114 -7.07 13.68 0.07
C THR A 114 -6.84 15.10 -0.46
N PRO A 115 -5.95 15.30 -1.45
CA PRO A 115 -5.70 16.62 -2.03
C PRO A 115 -6.92 17.16 -2.80
N LYS A 116 -6.98 18.49 -2.95
CA LYS A 116 -7.96 19.15 -3.83
C LYS A 116 -7.77 18.63 -5.26
N GLY A 117 -8.81 18.01 -5.83
CA GLY A 117 -8.78 17.33 -7.14
C GLY A 117 -9.02 15.81 -7.07
N TRP A 118 -8.82 15.18 -5.91
CA TRP A 118 -9.13 13.75 -5.72
C TRP A 118 -10.58 13.49 -5.31
N ALA A 119 -11.24 14.44 -4.64
CA ALA A 119 -12.63 14.30 -4.19
C ALA A 119 -13.64 14.19 -5.35
N ASN A 120 -13.29 14.70 -6.54
CA ASN A 120 -14.18 14.68 -7.70
C ASN A 120 -14.19 13.34 -8.46
N THR A 121 -13.29 12.40 -8.13
CA THR A 121 -13.25 11.06 -8.74
C THR A 121 -13.88 9.98 -7.85
N THR A 122 -14.07 10.25 -6.56
CA THR A 122 -14.56 9.27 -5.58
C THR A 122 -16.09 9.12 -5.58
N SER A 123 -16.82 10.13 -6.05
CA SER A 123 -18.29 10.06 -6.18
C SER A 123 -18.78 9.08 -7.26
N GLU A 124 -17.89 8.57 -8.11
CA GLU A 124 -18.21 7.57 -9.14
C GLU A 124 -17.87 6.14 -8.71
N THR A 125 -16.97 5.94 -7.73
CA THR A 125 -16.50 4.60 -7.32
C THR A 125 -17.28 4.02 -6.12
N GLU A 126 -18.03 4.83 -5.37
CA GLU A 126 -18.89 4.37 -4.26
C GLU A 126 -20.28 3.83 -4.70
N LYS A 127 -20.52 3.67 -6.02
CA LYS A 127 -21.80 3.18 -6.58
C LYS A 127 -21.82 1.68 -6.95
N HIS A 128 -20.81 0.90 -6.58
CA HIS A 128 -20.78 -0.54 -6.82
C HIS A 128 -20.53 -1.32 -5.53
#